data_AF-A0A8H6RRD2-F1
#
_entry.id   AF-A0A8H6RRD2-F1
#
_cell.length_a   1.000
_cell.length_b   1.000
_cell.length_c   1.000
_cell.angle_alpha   90.00
_cell.angle_beta   90.00
_cell.angle_gamma   90.00
#
_symmetry.space_group_name_H-M   'P 1'
#
loop_
_entity.id
_entity.type
_entity.pdbx_description
1 polymer ?
#
loop_
_entity_poly.entity_id
_entity_poly.type
_entity_poly.pdbx_seq_one_letter_code
_entity_poly.pdbx_strand_id
1 'polypeptide(L)'
;MLGVKVDRAHDKPGTLTKASKLGFPCHPRVQATANGDRTVTLNGRTIALFDTSGSQPQVLAQRTLNDLKETVGSGPWLKVQPNSYHELALSSDGRLLAVAQERTIQIYDLLAEPDSFTVNDYISSATGHYICGLDFEQDDHVLRVRLSGKGAVLYLGTPPFSKSRGDKATIDHWKSRGGLKHTFLDSSLLQLPCGPEGKLDQTARISGVQLLRPFDNGWLIGMQKHGGGESSYYALGHVETTSPGVPGSVTELSRLESFLSSWNFTINAPSDNHGLGLWENMPSAHEHHPKYALSEKGDFLALAERDKKRIRPCPLTQLFVYRLPTESELRNKLGQRAADKSGNEGLATAQTPGEAANMPRSCKYTVPRIPLCLSTIIGDVTALSFSSADEQTCAISAATQDSTRTWLLQDL
;
A
#
# COMPACT_ATOMS: atom_id res chain seq x y z
N MET A 1 11.43 -10.49 17.15
CA MET A 1 11.08 -9.15 17.68
C MET A 1 11.03 -9.27 19.19
N LEU A 2 11.83 -8.49 19.92
CA LEU A 2 11.92 -8.60 21.38
C LEU A 2 10.64 -8.06 22.03
N GLY A 3 10.18 -8.74 23.09
CA GLY A 3 9.04 -8.30 23.90
C GLY A 3 7.67 -8.39 23.21
N VAL A 4 7.54 -9.17 22.13
CA VAL A 4 6.24 -9.34 21.46
C VAL A 4 5.86 -10.82 21.43
N LYS A 5 4.71 -11.14 22.04
CA LYS A 5 4.08 -12.46 21.93
C LYS A 5 3.15 -12.48 20.73
N VAL A 6 3.16 -13.58 19.99
CA VAL A 6 2.29 -13.78 18.82
C VAL A 6 1.46 -15.04 18.98
N ASP A 7 0.15 -14.88 18.92
CA ASP A 7 -0.81 -15.99 18.93
C ASP A 7 -1.58 -15.99 17.59
N ARG A 8 -1.91 -17.17 17.07
CA ARG A 8 -2.65 -17.30 15.80
C ARG A 8 -4.11 -17.65 16.07
N ALA A 9 -5.03 -16.86 15.52
CA ALA A 9 -6.45 -17.15 15.55
C ALA A 9 -6.85 -18.14 14.43
N HIS A 10 -8.06 -18.71 14.53
CA HIS A 10 -8.60 -19.59 13.51
C HIS A 10 -8.81 -18.87 12.17
N ASP A 11 -8.46 -19.55 11.08
CA ASP A 11 -8.65 -19.06 9.72
C ASP A 11 -10.16 -18.88 9.44
N LYS A 12 -10.51 -17.74 8.86
CA LYS A 12 -11.87 -17.41 8.39
C LYS A 12 -11.96 -17.54 6.87
N PRO A 13 -13.16 -17.65 6.30
CA PRO A 13 -13.35 -17.52 4.86
C PRO A 13 -12.74 -16.22 4.30
N GLY A 14 -12.21 -16.29 3.08
CA GLY A 14 -11.74 -15.13 2.32
C GLY A 14 -12.87 -14.37 1.63
N THR A 15 -12.50 -13.34 0.86
CA THR A 15 -13.48 -12.43 0.25
C THR A 15 -14.35 -13.10 -0.81
N LEU A 16 -13.81 -14.06 -1.57
CA LEU A 16 -14.54 -14.79 -2.61
C LEU A 16 -15.07 -16.15 -2.17
N THR A 17 -14.82 -16.60 -0.93
CA THR A 17 -15.26 -17.93 -0.50
C THR A 17 -16.79 -18.10 -0.56
N LYS A 18 -17.57 -17.07 -0.19
CA LYS A 18 -19.03 -17.08 -0.30
C LYS A 18 -19.46 -17.17 -1.76
N ALA A 19 -18.92 -16.29 -2.60
CA ALA A 19 -19.21 -16.26 -4.03
C ALA A 19 -18.87 -17.60 -4.72
N SER A 20 -17.72 -18.20 -4.40
CA SER A 20 -17.30 -19.48 -4.94
C SER A 20 -18.28 -20.62 -4.61
N LYS A 21 -18.80 -20.66 -3.38
CA LYS A 21 -19.85 -21.62 -2.99
C LYS A 21 -21.17 -21.42 -3.75
N LEU A 22 -21.43 -20.21 -4.24
CA LEU A 22 -22.58 -19.86 -5.06
C LEU A 22 -22.32 -20.03 -6.57
N GLY A 23 -21.16 -20.59 -6.96
CA GLY A 23 -20.81 -20.91 -8.34
C GLY A 23 -20.04 -19.82 -9.10
N PHE A 24 -19.63 -18.73 -8.45
CA PHE A 24 -18.78 -17.73 -9.09
C PHE A 24 -17.32 -18.22 -9.16
N PRO A 25 -16.64 -18.11 -10.31
CA PRO A 25 -15.24 -18.50 -10.41
C PRO A 25 -14.33 -17.50 -9.68
N CYS A 26 -13.27 -17.99 -9.02
CA CYS A 26 -12.17 -17.14 -8.54
C CYS A 26 -11.39 -16.64 -9.77
N HIS A 27 -11.71 -15.44 -10.24
CA HIS A 27 -11.19 -14.88 -11.48
C HIS A 27 -10.94 -13.37 -11.32
N PRO A 28 -9.93 -12.77 -11.98
CA PRO A 28 -9.64 -11.33 -11.85
C PRO A 28 -10.82 -10.39 -12.17
N ARG A 29 -11.80 -10.89 -12.93
CA ARG A 29 -13.05 -10.19 -13.29
C ARG A 29 -14.21 -10.40 -12.33
N VAL A 30 -13.96 -11.04 -11.19
CA VAL A 30 -14.92 -11.23 -10.11
C VAL A 30 -14.33 -10.58 -8.86
N GLN A 31 -15.07 -9.64 -8.27
CA GLN A 31 -14.70 -8.98 -7.03
C GLN A 31 -15.82 -9.11 -6.01
N ALA A 32 -15.48 -9.14 -4.74
CA ALA A 32 -16.47 -9.10 -3.67
C ALA A 32 -16.04 -8.12 -2.58
N THR A 33 -17.05 -7.59 -1.91
CA THR A 33 -16.90 -6.84 -0.66
C THR A 33 -16.15 -7.65 0.39
N ALA A 34 -15.55 -6.98 1.37
CA ALA A 34 -14.69 -7.64 2.37
C ALA A 34 -15.41 -8.73 3.18
N ASN A 35 -16.71 -8.58 3.42
CA ASN A 35 -17.58 -9.58 4.07
C ASN A 35 -18.13 -10.65 3.10
N GLY A 36 -17.94 -10.48 1.79
CA GLY A 36 -18.44 -11.35 0.73
C GLY A 36 -19.95 -11.26 0.51
N ASP A 37 -20.63 -10.24 1.04
CA ASP A 37 -22.10 -10.11 0.96
C ASP A 37 -22.57 -9.52 -0.37
N ARG A 38 -21.66 -8.84 -1.09
CA ARG A 38 -21.88 -8.40 -2.46
C ARG A 38 -20.74 -8.85 -3.36
N THR A 39 -21.10 -9.34 -4.53
CA THR A 39 -20.18 -9.81 -5.56
C THR A 39 -20.49 -9.11 -6.87
N VAL A 40 -19.47 -8.64 -7.57
CA VAL A 40 -19.58 -8.06 -8.90
C VAL A 40 -18.80 -8.91 -9.90
N THR A 41 -19.37 -9.08 -11.09
CA THR A 41 -18.71 -9.76 -12.21
C THR A 41 -18.64 -8.85 -13.43
N LEU A 42 -17.57 -9.01 -14.21
CA LEU A 42 -17.42 -8.40 -15.53
C LEU A 42 -17.26 -9.50 -16.58
N ASN A 43 -18.35 -9.88 -17.24
CA ASN A 43 -18.36 -10.91 -18.26
C ASN A 43 -18.55 -10.28 -19.65
N GLY A 44 -17.50 -10.33 -20.47
CA GLY A 44 -17.46 -9.60 -21.73
C GLY A 44 -17.60 -8.09 -21.48
N ARG A 45 -18.75 -7.53 -21.86
CA ARG A 45 -19.10 -6.11 -21.70
C ARG A 45 -20.09 -5.85 -20.57
N THR A 46 -20.58 -6.91 -19.91
CA THR A 46 -21.65 -6.82 -18.92
C THR A 46 -21.08 -6.82 -17.52
N ILE A 47 -21.36 -5.76 -16.77
CA ILE A 47 -21.19 -5.66 -15.34
C ILE A 47 -22.47 -6.18 -14.68
N ALA A 48 -22.35 -7.11 -13.74
CA ALA A 48 -23.47 -7.58 -12.95
C ALA A 48 -23.11 -7.55 -11.45
N LEU A 49 -23.94 -6.88 -10.66
CA LEU A 49 -23.86 -6.84 -9.20
C LEU A 49 -24.84 -7.85 -8.62
N PHE A 50 -24.36 -8.66 -7.67
CA PHE A 50 -25.13 -9.67 -6.98
C PHE A 50 -25.13 -9.43 -5.47
N ASP A 51 -26.27 -9.67 -4.83
CA ASP A 51 -26.34 -9.98 -3.41
C ASP A 51 -25.92 -11.45 -3.23
N THR A 52 -24.89 -11.66 -2.41
CA THR A 52 -24.32 -12.95 -2.07
C THR A 52 -24.32 -13.21 -0.56
N SER A 53 -25.14 -12.46 0.19
CA SER A 53 -25.33 -12.66 1.63
C SER A 53 -26.16 -13.92 1.96
N GLY A 54 -27.06 -14.32 1.05
CA GLY A 54 -27.95 -15.46 1.19
C GLY A 54 -27.39 -16.79 0.66
N SER A 55 -28.25 -17.81 0.61
CA SER A 55 -27.93 -19.15 0.09
C SER A 55 -27.95 -19.26 -1.42
N GLN A 56 -28.49 -18.26 -2.11
CA GLN A 56 -28.57 -18.16 -3.57
C GLN A 56 -28.22 -16.74 -4.00
N PRO A 57 -27.47 -16.56 -5.10
CA PRO A 57 -27.11 -15.23 -5.57
C PRO A 57 -28.32 -14.55 -6.20
N GLN A 58 -28.56 -13.29 -5.83
CA GLN A 58 -29.61 -12.46 -6.43
C GLN A 58 -28.99 -11.32 -7.23
N VAL A 59 -29.40 -11.16 -8.49
CA VAL A 59 -28.96 -10.02 -9.31
C VAL A 59 -29.59 -8.74 -8.77
N LEU A 60 -28.76 -7.80 -8.33
CA LEU A 60 -29.20 -6.48 -7.88
C LEU A 60 -29.25 -5.48 -9.04
N ALA A 61 -28.23 -5.52 -9.91
CA ALA A 61 -28.12 -4.60 -11.03
C ALA A 61 -27.28 -5.19 -12.16
N GLN A 62 -27.57 -4.76 -13.39
CA GLN A 62 -26.79 -5.09 -14.58
C GLN A 62 -26.61 -3.87 -15.46
N ARG A 63 -25.39 -3.67 -15.94
CA ARG A 63 -25.02 -2.52 -16.78
C ARG A 63 -23.96 -2.93 -17.80
N THR A 64 -23.85 -2.16 -18.88
CA THR A 64 -22.82 -2.38 -19.91
C THR A 64 -21.65 -1.42 -19.70
N LEU A 65 -20.44 -1.85 -20.05
CA LEU A 65 -19.28 -0.97 -20.12
C LEU A 65 -19.52 0.24 -21.04
N ASN A 66 -19.05 1.41 -20.61
CA ASN A 66 -19.23 2.69 -21.30
C ASN A 66 -18.11 3.02 -22.31
N ASP A 67 -17.52 2.01 -22.93
CA ASP A 67 -16.42 2.13 -23.90
C ASP A 67 -16.88 2.39 -25.36
N LEU A 68 -18.19 2.40 -25.62
CA LEU A 68 -18.75 2.68 -26.96
C LEU A 68 -19.54 4.00 -27.04
N LYS A 69 -20.08 4.52 -25.94
CA LYS A 69 -20.93 5.73 -25.95
C LYS A 69 -20.13 6.99 -25.66
N GLU A 70 -19.09 6.90 -24.83
CA GLU A 70 -18.21 8.02 -24.52
C GLU A 70 -16.84 7.73 -25.11
N THR A 71 -16.50 8.45 -26.19
CA THR A 71 -15.18 8.39 -26.82
C THR A 71 -14.16 8.85 -25.80
N VAL A 72 -13.49 7.89 -25.15
CA VAL A 72 -12.34 8.21 -24.32
C VAL A 72 -11.25 8.72 -25.25
N GLY A 73 -10.86 9.97 -25.07
CA GLY A 73 -10.03 10.72 -26.01
C GLY A 73 -8.76 9.98 -26.46
N SER A 74 -8.50 10.02 -27.77
CA SER A 74 -7.26 9.81 -28.54
C SER A 74 -6.04 9.17 -27.85
N GLY A 75 -6.22 8.08 -27.10
CA GLY A 75 -5.14 7.22 -26.63
C GLY A 75 -4.77 6.18 -27.70
N PRO A 76 -3.51 5.76 -27.83
CA PRO A 76 -3.12 4.69 -28.74
C PRO A 76 -3.83 3.39 -28.35
N TRP A 77 -4.59 2.82 -29.30
CA TRP A 77 -5.30 1.55 -29.20
C TRP A 77 -4.32 0.38 -29.28
N LEU A 78 -3.71 0.01 -28.15
CA LEU A 78 -2.92 -1.23 -28.05
C LEU A 78 -3.58 -2.14 -27.03
N LYS A 79 -4.44 -3.05 -27.53
CA LYS A 79 -5.07 -4.11 -26.72
C LYS A 79 -4.01 -5.06 -26.21
N VAL A 80 -3.56 -4.86 -24.97
CA VAL A 80 -2.80 -5.87 -24.22
C VAL A 80 -3.79 -6.91 -23.69
N GLN A 81 -3.42 -8.20 -23.73
CA GLN A 81 -4.28 -9.24 -23.16
C GLN A 81 -4.51 -8.99 -21.66
N PRO A 82 -5.72 -9.26 -21.13
CA PRO A 82 -5.99 -9.15 -19.70
C PRO A 82 -4.97 -9.97 -18.93
N ASN A 83 -4.27 -9.33 -18.00
CA ASN A 83 -3.29 -10.01 -17.15
C ASN A 83 -3.98 -10.57 -15.89
N SER A 84 -3.21 -11.22 -15.03
CA SER A 84 -3.69 -11.78 -13.76
C SER A 84 -4.00 -10.72 -12.69
N TYR A 85 -3.81 -9.43 -12.98
CA TYR A 85 -4.05 -8.37 -12.01
C TYR A 85 -5.50 -7.87 -12.04
N HIS A 86 -5.93 -7.37 -10.90
CA HIS A 86 -7.26 -6.81 -10.69
C HIS A 86 -7.37 -5.41 -11.31
N GLU A 87 -7.80 -5.35 -12.56
CA GLU A 87 -8.23 -4.11 -13.24
C GLU A 87 -9.62 -3.64 -12.76
N LEU A 88 -10.17 -4.28 -11.72
CA LEU A 88 -11.44 -3.97 -11.08
C LEU A 88 -11.24 -3.72 -9.59
N ALA A 89 -11.83 -2.66 -9.07
CA ALA A 89 -11.96 -2.41 -7.63
C ALA A 89 -13.41 -2.14 -7.28
N LEU A 90 -13.92 -2.85 -6.28
CA LEU A 90 -15.25 -2.64 -5.71
C LEU A 90 -15.11 -1.83 -4.42
N SER A 91 -15.92 -0.79 -4.24
CA SER A 91 -15.91 0.00 -3.00
C SER A 91 -16.28 -0.86 -1.80
N SER A 92 -15.92 -0.38 -0.61
CA SER A 92 -16.13 -1.11 0.64
C SER A 92 -17.59 -1.50 0.92
N ASP A 93 -18.56 -0.73 0.40
CA ASP A 93 -20.00 -1.00 0.49
C ASP A 93 -20.60 -1.75 -0.71
N GLY A 94 -19.79 -2.03 -1.74
CA GLY A 94 -20.23 -2.70 -2.95
C GLY A 94 -21.10 -1.86 -3.87
N ARG A 95 -21.10 -0.52 -3.73
CA ARG A 95 -21.88 0.39 -4.58
C ARG A 95 -21.10 0.92 -5.78
N LEU A 96 -19.85 1.31 -5.59
CA LEU A 96 -19.01 1.85 -6.66
C LEU A 96 -18.10 0.77 -7.24
N LEU A 97 -17.98 0.75 -8.57
CA LEU A 97 -17.02 -0.09 -9.28
C LEU A 97 -16.09 0.78 -10.09
N ALA A 98 -14.79 0.68 -9.82
CA ALA A 98 -13.77 1.21 -10.71
C ALA A 98 -13.32 0.10 -11.68
N VAL A 99 -13.29 0.43 -12.96
CA VAL A 99 -12.84 -0.44 -14.05
C VAL A 99 -11.71 0.27 -14.79
N ALA A 100 -10.54 -0.35 -14.83
CA ALA A 100 -9.47 0.06 -15.72
C ALA A 100 -9.64 -0.63 -17.08
N GLN A 101 -9.50 0.15 -18.14
CA GLN A 101 -9.38 -0.32 -19.51
C GLN A 101 -8.19 0.40 -20.14
N GLU A 102 -7.08 -0.31 -20.31
CA GLU A 102 -5.81 0.26 -20.75
C GLU A 102 -5.31 1.38 -19.81
N ARG A 103 -5.45 2.65 -20.21
CA ARG A 103 -5.12 3.84 -19.41
C ARG A 103 -6.35 4.67 -19.02
N THR A 104 -7.53 4.16 -19.33
CA THR A 104 -8.79 4.77 -18.95
C THR A 104 -9.27 4.14 -17.67
N ILE A 105 -9.73 4.96 -16.73
CA ILE A 105 -10.46 4.49 -15.56
C ILE A 105 -11.90 4.98 -15.68
N GLN A 106 -12.83 4.09 -15.37
CA GLN A 106 -14.26 4.38 -15.34
C GLN A 106 -14.81 3.99 -13.97
N ILE A 107 -15.56 4.88 -13.33
CA ILE A 107 -16.24 4.65 -12.05
C ILE A 107 -17.74 4.63 -12.29
N TYR A 108 -18.36 3.54 -11.87
CA TYR A 108 -19.78 3.27 -11.97
C TYR A 108 -20.43 3.34 -10.59
N ASP A 109 -21.59 3.98 -10.51
CA ASP A 109 -22.56 3.69 -9.43
C ASP A 109 -23.41 2.50 -9.88
N LEU A 110 -23.19 1.34 -9.27
CA LEU A 110 -23.83 0.08 -9.67
C LEU A 110 -25.32 0.06 -9.33
N LEU A 111 -25.77 0.89 -8.38
CA LEU A 111 -27.17 0.97 -7.98
C LEU A 111 -27.92 2.14 -8.65
N ALA A 112 -27.21 2.97 -9.41
CA ALA A 112 -27.86 4.00 -10.22
C ALA A 112 -28.53 3.38 -11.46
N GLU A 113 -29.45 4.14 -12.06
CA GLU A 113 -30.13 3.76 -13.31
C GLU A 113 -29.13 3.28 -14.38
N PRO A 114 -29.44 2.22 -15.17
CA PRO A 114 -28.52 1.64 -16.14
C PRO A 114 -27.94 2.63 -17.17
N ASP A 115 -28.67 3.70 -17.47
CA ASP A 115 -28.27 4.77 -18.39
C ASP A 115 -27.63 5.99 -17.70
N SER A 116 -27.37 5.95 -16.39
CA SER A 116 -26.70 7.03 -15.69
C SER A 116 -25.29 7.26 -16.24
N PHE A 117 -24.86 8.51 -16.34
CA PHE A 117 -23.48 8.85 -16.73
C PHE A 117 -22.46 8.17 -15.81
N THR A 118 -21.39 7.66 -16.41
CA THR A 118 -20.23 7.15 -15.69
C THR A 118 -19.21 8.27 -15.52
N VAL A 119 -18.43 8.20 -14.45
CA VAL A 119 -17.24 9.07 -14.34
C VAL A 119 -16.12 8.37 -15.08
N ASN A 120 -15.46 9.03 -16.01
CA ASN A 120 -14.30 8.47 -16.68
C ASN A 120 -13.21 9.52 -16.90
N ASP A 121 -11.98 9.03 -16.95
CA ASP A 121 -10.83 9.86 -17.29
C ASP A 121 -9.71 9.04 -17.94
N TYR A 122 -8.93 9.71 -18.77
CA TYR A 122 -7.73 9.15 -19.38
C TYR A 122 -6.50 9.55 -18.57
N ILE A 123 -5.84 8.56 -17.97
CA ILE A 123 -4.76 8.82 -17.02
C ILE A 123 -3.44 9.07 -17.76
N SER A 124 -3.19 10.34 -18.10
CA SER A 124 -1.99 10.77 -18.83
C SER A 124 -0.69 10.46 -18.07
N SER A 125 -0.70 10.52 -16.74
CA SER A 125 0.45 10.13 -15.89
C SER A 125 0.85 8.66 -16.03
N ALA A 126 -0.02 7.79 -16.56
CA ALA A 126 0.31 6.39 -16.84
C ALA A 126 1.02 6.19 -18.19
N THR A 127 1.50 7.26 -18.85
CA THR A 127 2.17 7.14 -20.16
C THR A 127 3.39 6.22 -20.12
N GLY A 128 3.44 5.26 -21.05
CA GLY A 128 4.48 4.22 -21.08
C GLY A 128 4.22 3.04 -20.14
N HIS A 129 3.10 3.05 -19.41
CA HIS A 129 2.68 2.00 -18.49
C HIS A 129 1.26 1.54 -18.80
N TYR A 130 0.91 0.34 -18.32
CA TYR A 130 -0.47 -0.13 -18.24
C TYR A 130 -0.88 -0.23 -16.78
N ILE A 131 -2.18 -0.07 -16.51
CA ILE A 131 -2.74 -0.22 -15.17
C ILE A 131 -2.76 -1.71 -14.83
N CYS A 132 -2.11 -2.09 -13.74
CA CYS A 132 -2.04 -3.47 -13.26
C CYS A 132 -2.66 -3.62 -11.88
N GLY A 133 -3.54 -2.72 -11.46
CA GLY A 133 -4.22 -2.85 -10.18
C GLY A 133 -4.97 -1.60 -9.79
N LEU A 134 -6.16 -1.80 -9.26
CA LEU A 134 -6.98 -0.76 -8.64
C LEU A 134 -7.33 -1.18 -7.21
N ASP A 135 -7.35 -0.23 -6.28
CA ASP A 135 -7.91 -0.41 -4.94
C ASP A 135 -8.55 0.91 -4.48
N PHE A 136 -9.78 0.85 -3.97
CA PHE A 136 -10.35 1.98 -3.22
C PHE A 136 -9.72 2.03 -1.83
N GLU A 137 -9.23 3.19 -1.43
CA GLU A 137 -8.60 3.43 -0.13
C GLU A 137 -9.16 4.72 0.51
N GLN A 138 -8.85 4.93 1.80
CA GLN A 138 -9.29 6.10 2.58
C GLN A 138 -10.80 6.34 2.51
N ASP A 139 -11.59 5.35 2.95
CA ASP A 139 -13.06 5.38 2.93
C ASP A 139 -13.63 5.64 1.52
N ASP A 140 -13.03 4.95 0.54
CA ASP A 140 -13.38 5.02 -0.88
C ASP A 140 -13.18 6.40 -1.55
N HIS A 141 -12.51 7.35 -0.87
CA HIS A 141 -12.26 8.72 -1.40
C HIS A 141 -11.07 8.82 -2.35
N VAL A 142 -10.15 7.86 -2.28
CA VAL A 142 -9.01 7.79 -3.20
C VAL A 142 -8.94 6.43 -3.87
N LEU A 143 -8.46 6.43 -5.11
CA LEU A 143 -8.26 5.24 -5.91
C LEU A 143 -6.76 5.07 -6.09
N ARG A 144 -6.22 4.01 -5.49
CA ARG A 144 -4.83 3.61 -5.70
C ARG A 144 -4.71 2.89 -7.04
N VAL A 145 -4.02 3.50 -7.98
CA VAL A 145 -3.74 2.97 -9.31
C VAL A 145 -2.31 2.46 -9.36
N ARG A 146 -2.15 1.15 -9.51
CA ARG A 146 -0.85 0.48 -9.64
C ARG A 146 -0.46 0.41 -11.12
N LEU A 147 0.76 0.83 -11.42
CA LEU A 147 1.30 0.83 -12.77
C LEU A 147 2.33 -0.28 -12.96
N SER A 148 2.37 -0.88 -14.15
CA SER A 148 3.24 -2.03 -14.44
C SER A 148 4.74 -1.75 -14.40
N GLY A 149 5.15 -0.48 -14.54
CA GLY A 149 6.56 -0.09 -14.53
C GLY A 149 7.07 0.21 -13.12
N LYS A 150 8.07 -0.57 -12.68
CA LYS A 150 8.94 -0.25 -11.51
C LYS A 150 8.19 0.02 -10.19
N GLY A 151 6.95 -0.45 -10.04
CA GLY A 151 6.16 -0.27 -8.80
C GLY A 151 5.64 1.14 -8.59
N ALA A 152 5.49 1.94 -9.65
CA ALA A 152 4.88 3.26 -9.58
C ALA A 152 3.37 3.17 -9.23
N VAL A 153 2.90 4.16 -8.49
CA VAL A 153 1.52 4.25 -7.99
C VAL A 153 1.01 5.68 -8.14
N LEU A 154 -0.24 5.82 -8.60
CA LEU A 154 -0.98 7.08 -8.60
C LEU A 154 -2.13 6.98 -7.59
N TYR A 155 -2.39 8.07 -6.87
CA TYR A 155 -3.61 8.24 -6.09
C TYR A 155 -4.48 9.28 -6.76
N LEU A 156 -5.63 8.83 -7.26
CA LEU A 156 -6.65 9.68 -7.83
C LEU A 156 -7.74 9.95 -6.79
N GLY A 157 -8.41 11.10 -6.86
CA GLY A 157 -9.35 11.55 -5.83
C GLY A 157 -8.68 12.38 -4.74
N THR A 158 -9.46 12.86 -3.78
CA THR A 158 -8.98 13.66 -2.65
C THR A 158 -9.36 12.95 -1.36
N PRO A 159 -8.41 12.65 -0.46
CA PRO A 159 -8.74 11.99 0.79
C PRO A 159 -9.61 12.87 1.69
N PRO A 160 -10.37 12.29 2.64
CA PRO A 160 -11.25 13.07 3.50
C PRO A 160 -10.44 14.03 4.40
N PHE A 161 -10.87 15.30 4.48
CA PHE A 161 -10.21 16.34 5.29
C PHE A 161 -10.28 16.07 6.80
N SER A 162 -11.28 15.33 7.26
CA SER A 162 -11.46 14.94 8.66
C SER A 162 -11.85 13.48 8.76
N LYS A 163 -11.41 12.80 9.83
CA LYS A 163 -11.90 11.45 10.20
C LYS A 163 -13.35 11.52 10.71
N SER A 164 -14.28 12.07 9.94
CA SER A 164 -15.71 11.83 10.16
C SER A 164 -15.96 10.36 9.88
N ARG A 165 -15.88 9.54 10.94
CA ARG A 165 -16.10 8.08 10.85
C ARG A 165 -17.41 7.82 10.09
N GLY A 166 -17.30 7.18 8.93
CA GLY A 166 -18.43 6.59 8.22
C GLY A 166 -18.93 7.32 6.98
N ASP A 167 -18.44 8.53 6.68
CA ASP A 167 -18.71 9.12 5.37
C ASP A 167 -17.79 8.47 4.34
N LYS A 168 -18.40 7.66 3.47
CA LYS A 168 -17.73 7.03 2.33
C LYS A 168 -17.95 7.89 1.09
N ALA A 169 -16.99 7.89 0.19
CA ALA A 169 -17.15 8.63 -1.05
C ALA A 169 -18.31 8.09 -1.88
N THR A 170 -19.16 8.99 -2.37
CA THR A 170 -20.24 8.68 -3.29
C THR A 170 -19.82 8.99 -4.73
N ILE A 171 -20.68 8.66 -5.70
CA ILE A 171 -20.44 9.03 -7.10
C ILE A 171 -20.30 10.55 -7.30
N ASP A 172 -20.87 11.38 -6.42
CA ASP A 172 -20.78 12.84 -6.52
C ASP A 172 -19.38 13.35 -6.18
N HIS A 173 -18.71 12.73 -5.19
CA HIS A 173 -17.28 12.97 -4.94
C HIS A 173 -16.47 12.71 -6.20
N TRP A 174 -16.68 11.55 -6.82
CA TRP A 174 -15.94 11.13 -8.01
C TRP A 174 -16.20 12.01 -9.24
N LYS A 175 -17.41 12.60 -9.35
CA LYS A 175 -17.76 13.61 -10.38
C LYS A 175 -17.15 14.99 -10.10
N SER A 176 -16.82 15.29 -8.85
CA SER A 176 -16.34 16.60 -8.43
C SER A 176 -14.92 16.89 -8.96
N ARG A 177 -14.47 18.14 -8.80
CA ARG A 177 -13.08 18.54 -9.11
C ARG A 177 -12.04 17.83 -8.24
N GLY A 178 -12.44 17.32 -7.08
CA GLY A 178 -11.59 16.53 -6.19
C GLY A 178 -11.70 15.02 -6.41
N GLY A 179 -12.46 14.58 -7.43
CA GLY A 179 -12.71 13.18 -7.76
C GLY A 179 -11.69 12.58 -8.74
N LEU A 180 -12.17 11.82 -9.73
CA LEU A 180 -11.31 10.97 -10.58
C LEU A 180 -10.23 11.78 -11.35
N LYS A 181 -10.56 13.02 -11.73
CA LYS A 181 -9.68 13.93 -12.48
C LYS A 181 -8.61 14.59 -11.63
N HIS A 182 -8.62 14.35 -10.32
CA HIS A 182 -7.66 14.90 -9.38
C HIS A 182 -6.58 13.88 -9.05
N THR A 183 -5.31 14.21 -9.30
CA THR A 183 -4.18 13.41 -8.84
C THR A 183 -3.69 13.95 -7.51
N PHE A 184 -3.97 13.24 -6.43
CA PHE A 184 -3.52 13.59 -5.09
C PHE A 184 -2.03 13.28 -4.88
N LEU A 185 -1.56 12.14 -5.37
CA LEU A 185 -0.17 11.72 -5.23
C LEU A 185 0.28 10.94 -6.47
N ASP A 186 1.41 11.33 -7.04
CA ASP A 186 2.11 10.59 -8.10
C ASP A 186 3.46 10.13 -7.57
N SER A 187 3.64 8.82 -7.37
CA SER A 187 4.87 8.30 -6.78
C SER A 187 6.11 8.50 -7.66
N SER A 188 5.94 8.73 -8.96
CA SER A 188 7.05 8.95 -9.89
C SER A 188 7.69 10.33 -9.74
N LEU A 189 6.95 11.29 -9.16
CA LEU A 189 7.41 12.65 -8.89
C LEU A 189 8.04 12.78 -7.50
N LEU A 190 8.02 11.73 -6.68
CA LEU A 190 8.55 11.76 -5.33
C LEU A 190 10.07 11.70 -5.33
N GLN A 191 10.68 12.60 -4.58
CA GLN A 191 12.13 12.71 -4.44
C GLN A 191 12.51 12.49 -2.97
N LEU A 192 13.54 11.67 -2.76
CA LEU A 192 14.26 11.60 -1.49
C LEU A 192 15.32 12.69 -1.47
N PRO A 193 15.59 13.33 -0.32
CA PRO A 193 16.71 14.25 -0.19
C PRO A 193 18.01 13.54 -0.60
N CYS A 194 18.69 14.06 -1.62
CA CYS A 194 20.02 13.56 -1.99
C CYS A 194 20.97 13.74 -0.81
N GLY A 195 21.82 12.73 -0.58
CA GLY A 195 22.93 12.86 0.37
C GLY A 195 23.91 13.96 -0.04
N PRO A 196 24.81 14.37 0.87
CA PRO A 196 25.74 15.48 0.67
C PRO A 196 26.69 15.32 -0.54
N GLU A 197 26.87 14.10 -1.04
CA GLU A 197 27.65 13.83 -2.26
C GLU A 197 26.71 13.67 -3.47
N GLY A 198 26.27 14.78 -4.08
CA GLY A 198 25.43 14.84 -5.29
C GLY A 198 26.00 14.18 -6.56
N LYS A 199 26.43 12.92 -6.48
CA LYS A 199 26.79 12.09 -7.64
C LYS A 199 25.50 11.68 -8.34
N LEU A 200 25.26 12.30 -9.49
CA LEU A 200 24.10 12.09 -10.38
C LEU A 200 23.88 10.62 -10.80
N ASP A 201 24.89 9.75 -10.72
CA ASP A 201 24.84 8.37 -11.22
C ASP A 201 24.14 7.36 -10.29
N GLN A 202 23.67 7.77 -9.11
CA GLN A 202 22.99 6.88 -8.16
C GLN A 202 21.69 7.48 -7.64
N THR A 203 20.75 7.79 -8.54
CA THR A 203 19.43 8.25 -8.11
C THR A 203 18.68 7.14 -7.39
N ALA A 204 18.38 7.33 -6.10
CA ALA A 204 17.45 6.48 -5.38
C ALA A 204 16.04 6.69 -5.93
N ARG A 205 15.26 5.61 -6.06
CA ARG A 205 13.85 5.66 -6.47
C ARG A 205 12.95 5.14 -5.36
N ILE A 206 11.75 5.71 -5.28
CA ILE A 206 10.68 5.24 -4.42
C ILE A 206 9.71 4.40 -5.26
N SER A 207 9.22 3.28 -4.71
CA SER A 207 8.18 2.46 -5.32
C SER A 207 7.29 1.81 -4.27
N GLY A 208 6.21 1.16 -4.72
CA GLY A 208 5.31 0.40 -3.86
C GLY A 208 4.60 1.27 -2.83
N VAL A 209 4.33 2.54 -3.14
CA VAL A 209 3.80 3.50 -2.17
C VAL A 209 2.36 3.15 -1.76
N GLN A 210 2.12 3.02 -0.45
CA GLN A 210 0.79 2.90 0.14
C GLN A 210 0.50 4.03 1.14
N LEU A 211 -0.62 4.74 0.98
CA LEU A 211 -1.09 5.70 1.98
C LEU A 211 -1.56 4.95 3.24
N LEU A 212 -1.05 5.36 4.40
CA LEU A 212 -1.38 4.71 5.68
C LEU A 212 -2.37 5.54 6.49
N ARG A 213 -1.99 6.78 6.83
CA ARG A 213 -2.85 7.72 7.57
C ARG A 213 -2.33 9.17 7.48
N PRO A 214 -3.19 10.17 7.73
CA PRO A 214 -2.76 11.56 7.92
C PRO A 214 -1.78 11.70 9.09
N PHE A 215 -0.76 12.55 8.94
CA PHE A 215 0.25 12.83 9.95
C PHE A 215 1.01 14.14 9.63
N ASP A 216 1.07 15.07 10.61
CA ASP A 216 1.79 16.35 10.52
C ASP A 216 1.68 17.05 9.16
N ASN A 217 0.49 17.56 8.83
CA ASN A 217 0.20 18.29 7.59
C ASN A 217 0.57 17.53 6.30
N GLY A 218 0.60 16.20 6.38
CA GLY A 218 0.92 15.30 5.29
C GLY A 218 0.41 13.90 5.60
N TRP A 219 1.09 12.91 5.04
CA TRP A 219 0.69 11.51 5.13
C TRP A 219 1.85 10.60 5.47
N LEU A 220 1.60 9.65 6.38
CA LEU A 220 2.48 8.49 6.51
C LEU A 220 2.24 7.55 5.34
N ILE A 221 3.34 7.07 4.78
CA ILE A 221 3.34 6.13 3.66
C ILE A 221 4.22 4.91 3.97
N GLY A 222 3.73 3.74 3.57
CA GLY A 222 4.58 2.57 3.37
C GLY A 222 5.24 2.69 2.01
N MET A 223 6.55 2.48 1.93
CA MET A 223 7.27 2.58 0.66
C MET A 223 8.44 1.60 0.57
N GLN A 224 9.00 1.48 -0.62
CA GLN A 224 10.27 0.84 -0.89
C GLN A 224 11.25 1.86 -1.46
N LYS A 225 12.52 1.74 -1.07
CA LYS A 225 13.62 2.48 -1.70
C LYS A 225 14.50 1.49 -2.47
N HIS A 226 14.83 1.86 -3.69
CA HIS A 226 15.80 1.14 -4.52
C HIS A 226 16.91 2.06 -5.02
N GLY A 227 18.10 1.51 -5.24
CA GLY A 227 19.25 2.26 -5.75
C GLY A 227 19.85 3.19 -4.71
N GLY A 228 20.51 4.26 -5.16
CA GLY A 228 21.18 5.19 -4.24
C GLY A 228 22.46 4.65 -3.59
N GLY A 229 23.12 3.68 -4.24
CA GLY A 229 24.33 3.05 -3.71
C GLY A 229 24.09 2.02 -2.61
N GLU A 230 22.83 1.71 -2.31
CA GLU A 230 22.44 0.79 -1.24
C GLU A 230 21.54 -0.34 -1.76
N SER A 231 21.53 -1.46 -1.01
CA SER A 231 20.54 -2.53 -1.18
C SER A 231 19.11 -2.01 -1.02
N SER A 232 18.16 -2.62 -1.70
CA SER A 232 16.74 -2.23 -1.59
C SER A 232 16.17 -2.57 -0.23
N TYR A 233 15.31 -1.70 0.31
CA TYR A 233 14.68 -1.88 1.62
C TYR A 233 13.29 -1.25 1.68
N TYR A 234 12.56 -1.55 2.74
CA TYR A 234 11.25 -1.00 3.03
C TYR A 234 11.37 0.19 3.99
N ALA A 235 10.46 1.14 3.91
CA ALA A 235 10.47 2.28 4.83
C ALA A 235 9.09 2.76 5.19
N LEU A 236 8.99 3.34 6.39
CA LEU A 236 7.95 4.29 6.74
C LEU A 236 8.44 5.68 6.32
N GLY A 237 7.74 6.30 5.38
CA GLY A 237 7.98 7.66 4.92
C GLY A 237 6.90 8.62 5.37
N HIS A 238 7.18 9.90 5.25
CA HIS A 238 6.22 10.99 5.31
C HIS A 238 6.28 11.78 4.01
N VAL A 239 5.11 12.09 3.44
CA VAL A 239 4.98 12.97 2.29
C VAL A 239 4.20 14.21 2.70
N GLU A 240 4.80 15.38 2.47
CA GLU A 240 4.14 16.66 2.62
C GLU A 240 3.15 16.87 1.47
N THR A 241 1.91 17.23 1.80
CA THR A 241 0.85 17.49 0.82
C THR A 241 0.45 18.95 0.94
N THR A 242 1.37 19.86 0.63
CA THR A 242 1.15 21.31 0.77
C THR A 242 0.32 21.89 -0.38
N SER A 243 0.34 21.25 -1.56
CA SER A 243 -0.47 21.63 -2.73
C SER A 243 -0.70 20.45 -3.68
N PRO A 244 -1.88 20.32 -4.32
CA PRO A 244 -2.09 19.31 -5.35
C PRO A 244 -1.16 19.49 -6.56
N GLY A 245 -0.60 18.40 -7.08
CA GLY A 245 0.22 18.40 -8.29
C GLY A 245 1.65 18.95 -8.14
N VAL A 246 2.09 19.31 -6.92
CA VAL A 246 3.49 19.67 -6.65
C VAL A 246 4.25 18.40 -6.25
N PRO A 247 5.46 18.15 -6.78
CA PRO A 247 6.31 17.05 -6.35
C PRO A 247 6.49 17.05 -4.83
N GLY A 248 5.91 16.05 -4.16
CA GLY A 248 6.02 15.92 -2.71
C GLY A 248 7.45 15.54 -2.34
N SER A 249 8.07 16.30 -1.43
CA SER A 249 9.32 15.85 -0.81
C SER A 249 8.99 14.73 0.17
N VAL A 250 9.73 13.63 0.10
CA VAL A 250 9.53 12.48 0.99
C VAL A 250 10.61 12.47 2.06
N THR A 251 10.19 12.43 3.31
CA THR A 251 11.09 12.26 4.45
C THR A 251 11.02 10.81 4.91
N GLU A 252 12.15 10.10 4.85
CA GLU A 252 12.25 8.76 5.46
C GLU A 252 12.27 8.90 6.99
N LEU A 253 11.25 8.34 7.66
CA LEU A 253 11.13 8.40 9.12
C LEU A 253 11.70 7.14 9.80
N SER A 254 11.49 5.98 9.17
CA SER A 254 12.03 4.70 9.66
C SER A 254 12.41 3.78 8.52
N ARG A 255 13.69 3.41 8.48
CA ARG A 255 14.22 2.32 7.65
C ARG A 255 13.80 0.96 8.23
N LEU A 256 13.36 0.06 7.36
CA LEU A 256 12.88 -1.29 7.67
C LEU A 256 13.68 -2.28 6.85
N GLU A 257 14.49 -3.09 7.53
CA GLU A 257 15.49 -3.89 6.83
C GLU A 257 14.86 -5.04 6.04
N SER A 258 15.36 -5.22 4.82
CA SER A 258 15.21 -6.42 3.99
C SER A 258 16.40 -7.35 4.22
N PHE A 259 16.32 -8.58 3.72
CA PHE A 259 17.44 -9.50 3.80
C PHE A 259 18.73 -8.91 3.20
N LEU A 260 18.62 -8.24 2.05
CA LEU A 260 19.75 -7.68 1.32
C LEU A 260 20.29 -6.41 1.96
N SER A 261 19.45 -5.62 2.63
CA SER A 261 19.90 -4.40 3.31
C SER A 261 20.50 -4.68 4.68
N SER A 262 20.14 -5.81 5.31
CA SER A 262 20.78 -6.31 6.53
C SER A 262 21.95 -7.25 6.30
N TRP A 263 22.54 -7.30 5.09
CA TRP A 263 23.57 -8.28 4.70
C TRP A 263 24.70 -8.45 5.73
N ASN A 264 25.16 -7.34 6.31
CA ASN A 264 26.22 -7.31 7.32
C ASN A 264 25.86 -8.07 8.62
N PHE A 265 24.58 -8.29 8.87
CA PHE A 265 24.04 -8.91 10.07
C PHE A 265 23.45 -10.32 9.82
N THR A 266 23.22 -10.70 8.57
CA THR A 266 22.53 -11.96 8.22
C THR A 266 23.48 -13.04 7.70
N ILE A 267 24.38 -12.72 6.77
CA ILE A 267 25.25 -13.71 6.12
C ILE A 267 26.63 -13.79 6.77
N ASN A 268 27.13 -12.67 7.31
CA ASN A 268 28.45 -12.62 7.97
C ASN A 268 28.38 -12.90 9.48
N ALA A 269 27.19 -13.19 10.02
CA ALA A 269 27.04 -13.53 11.44
C ALA A 269 27.41 -15.02 11.66
N PRO A 270 28.25 -15.35 12.66
CA PRO A 270 28.56 -16.74 12.99
C PRO A 270 27.24 -17.47 13.31
N SER A 271 26.97 -18.50 12.51
CA SER A 271 25.67 -19.14 12.28
C SER A 271 25.12 -19.98 13.45
N ASP A 272 25.60 -19.77 14.68
CA ASP A 272 25.39 -20.73 15.77
C ASP A 272 24.07 -20.54 16.52
N ASN A 273 23.25 -19.53 16.20
CA ASN A 273 21.98 -19.28 16.89
C ASN A 273 20.77 -19.13 15.95
N HIS A 274 19.92 -20.16 15.94
CA HIS A 274 18.45 -20.09 15.81
C HIS A 274 17.79 -19.48 14.56
N GLY A 275 18.43 -19.46 13.38
CA GLY A 275 17.73 -19.18 12.11
C GLY A 275 17.08 -17.78 11.98
N LEU A 276 17.53 -16.83 12.82
CA LEU A 276 17.19 -15.42 12.71
C LEU A 276 18.00 -14.81 11.55
N GLY A 277 17.35 -14.00 10.71
CA GLY A 277 18.02 -13.35 9.58
C GLY A 277 18.22 -14.24 8.34
N LEU A 278 17.61 -15.43 8.30
CA LEU A 278 17.62 -16.28 7.10
C LEU A 278 16.77 -15.67 5.96
N TRP A 279 17.13 -15.99 4.73
CA TRP A 279 16.49 -15.48 3.51
C TRP A 279 14.97 -15.73 3.49
N GLU A 280 14.53 -16.86 4.02
CA GLU A 280 13.12 -17.23 4.13
C GLU A 280 12.32 -16.39 5.15
N ASN A 281 12.99 -15.83 6.16
CA ASN A 281 12.36 -15.14 7.29
C ASN A 281 12.49 -13.61 7.21
N MET A 282 13.04 -13.09 6.11
CA MET A 282 13.14 -11.67 5.84
C MET A 282 12.52 -11.32 4.48
N PRO A 283 11.95 -10.12 4.35
CA PRO A 283 11.45 -9.64 3.07
C PRO A 283 12.64 -9.35 2.15
N SER A 284 12.43 -9.55 0.86
CA SER A 284 13.47 -9.38 -0.15
C SER A 284 13.54 -7.97 -0.73
N ALA A 285 12.45 -7.20 -0.59
CA ALA A 285 12.28 -5.89 -1.23
C ALA A 285 12.36 -5.96 -2.77
N HIS A 286 11.87 -7.05 -3.36
CA HIS A 286 11.71 -7.24 -4.82
C HIS A 286 10.25 -7.25 -5.30
N GLU A 287 9.28 -7.27 -4.38
CA GLU A 287 7.88 -7.02 -4.74
C GLU A 287 7.75 -5.56 -5.22
N HIS A 288 6.96 -5.30 -6.25
CA HIS A 288 6.73 -3.93 -6.74
C HIS A 288 5.42 -3.34 -6.23
N HIS A 289 4.50 -4.18 -5.76
CA HIS A 289 3.21 -3.79 -5.21
C HIS A 289 2.96 -4.44 -3.84
N PRO A 290 3.84 -4.23 -2.85
CA PRO A 290 3.59 -4.69 -1.49
C PRO A 290 2.29 -4.08 -0.94
N LYS A 291 1.70 -4.76 0.05
CA LYS A 291 0.63 -4.18 0.86
C LYS A 291 1.15 -3.90 2.27
N TYR A 292 0.69 -2.79 2.83
CA TYR A 292 1.06 -2.35 4.16
C TYR A 292 -0.18 -2.16 5.01
N ALA A 293 -0.01 -2.27 6.32
CA ALA A 293 -0.97 -1.79 7.30
C ALA A 293 -0.23 -1.22 8.50
N LEU A 294 -0.77 -0.17 9.09
CA LEU A 294 -0.23 0.46 10.28
C LEU A 294 -1.18 0.20 11.45
N SER A 295 -0.65 -0.13 12.61
CA SER A 295 -1.46 -0.23 13.84
C SER A 295 -2.06 1.12 14.20
N GLU A 296 -3.16 1.11 14.95
CA GLU A 296 -3.86 2.34 15.35
C GLU A 296 -2.96 3.29 16.14
N LYS A 297 -2.13 2.74 17.04
CA LYS A 297 -1.11 3.47 17.81
C LYS A 297 0.14 3.85 17.01
N GLY A 298 0.31 3.32 15.80
CA GLY A 298 1.47 3.59 14.93
C GLY A 298 2.78 2.92 15.37
N ASP A 299 2.72 1.97 16.31
CA ASP A 299 3.84 1.22 16.86
C ASP A 299 4.23 -0.02 16.04
N PHE A 300 3.36 -0.51 15.16
CA PHE A 300 3.62 -1.64 14.29
C PHE A 300 3.26 -1.34 12.83
N LEU A 301 4.13 -1.80 11.93
CA LEU A 301 3.86 -1.84 10.49
C LEU A 301 3.86 -3.29 10.01
N ALA A 302 2.75 -3.74 9.43
CA ALA A 302 2.66 -5.00 8.73
C ALA A 302 3.00 -4.79 7.25
N LEU A 303 3.67 -5.78 6.66
CA LEU A 303 4.07 -5.84 5.26
C LEU A 303 3.70 -7.19 4.68
N ALA A 304 3.01 -7.18 3.54
CA ALA A 304 2.76 -8.34 2.71
C ALA A 304 3.58 -8.26 1.43
N GLU A 305 4.49 -9.22 1.24
CA GLU A 305 5.35 -9.34 0.07
C GLU A 305 5.01 -10.64 -0.67
N ARG A 306 4.69 -10.57 -1.97
CA ARG A 306 4.49 -11.78 -2.77
C ARG A 306 5.82 -12.52 -2.88
N ASP A 307 5.79 -13.81 -2.60
CA ASP A 307 6.96 -14.66 -2.72
C ASP A 307 7.31 -14.84 -4.21
N LYS A 308 8.35 -14.14 -4.66
CA LYS A 308 8.96 -14.30 -5.98
C LYS A 308 10.14 -15.27 -5.98
N LYS A 309 10.47 -15.87 -4.83
CA LYS A 309 11.68 -16.70 -4.66
C LYS A 309 11.53 -18.07 -5.31
N ARG A 310 10.30 -18.51 -5.63
CA ARG A 310 10.03 -19.81 -6.24
C ARG A 310 8.91 -19.71 -7.27
N ILE A 311 9.10 -20.33 -8.44
CA ILE A 311 8.02 -20.55 -9.40
C ILE A 311 7.10 -21.62 -8.80
N ARG A 312 5.88 -21.24 -8.44
CA ARG A 312 4.86 -22.11 -7.85
C ARG A 312 3.57 -22.03 -8.66
N PRO A 313 2.75 -23.10 -8.66
CA PRO A 313 1.48 -23.12 -9.40
C PRO A 313 0.46 -22.11 -8.85
N CYS A 314 0.57 -21.74 -7.57
CA CYS A 314 -0.22 -20.69 -6.94
C CYS A 314 0.69 -19.58 -6.37
N PRO A 315 0.26 -18.30 -6.41
CA PRO A 315 0.97 -17.23 -5.74
C PRO A 315 1.00 -17.48 -4.23
N LEU A 316 2.13 -17.19 -3.60
CA LEU A 316 2.28 -17.19 -2.15
C LEU A 316 2.61 -15.77 -1.70
N THR A 317 2.16 -15.39 -0.51
CA THR A 317 2.48 -14.09 0.10
C THR A 317 3.09 -14.30 1.48
N GLN A 318 4.25 -13.69 1.73
CA GLN A 318 4.91 -13.67 3.03
C GLN A 318 4.45 -12.44 3.83
N LEU A 319 4.19 -12.64 5.13
CA LEU A 319 3.75 -11.58 6.03
C LEU A 319 4.81 -11.27 7.07
N PHE A 320 5.15 -9.99 7.18
CA PHE A 320 6.16 -9.46 8.08
C PHE A 320 5.57 -8.35 8.95
N VAL A 321 6.11 -8.20 10.16
CA VAL A 321 5.77 -7.09 11.06
C VAL A 321 7.04 -6.43 11.55
N TYR A 322 7.04 -5.10 11.57
CA TYR A 322 8.09 -4.27 12.13
C TYR A 322 7.58 -3.49 13.33
N ARG A 323 8.43 -3.34 14.35
CA ARG A 323 8.22 -2.38 15.44
C ARG A 323 8.77 -1.02 15.03
N LEU A 324 7.91 -0.02 15.08
CA LEU A 324 8.20 1.35 14.69
C LEU A 324 8.63 2.20 15.90
N PRO A 325 9.34 3.32 15.66
CA PRO A 325 9.48 4.37 16.66
C PRO A 325 8.10 4.91 17.10
N THR A 326 8.05 5.44 18.31
CA THR A 326 6.86 6.12 18.83
C THR A 326 6.50 7.33 17.97
N GLU A 327 5.23 7.75 17.96
CA GLU A 327 4.82 8.93 17.22
C GLU A 327 5.66 10.16 17.59
N SER A 328 5.95 10.39 18.87
CA SER A 328 6.78 11.52 19.30
C SER A 328 8.19 11.49 18.68
N GLU A 329 8.82 10.32 18.58
CA GLU A 329 10.12 10.18 17.93
C GLU A 329 10.04 10.46 16.42
N LEU A 330 8.95 10.02 15.77
CA LEU A 330 8.70 10.31 14.35
C LEU A 330 8.53 11.82 14.12
N ARG A 331 7.77 12.51 14.98
CA ARG A 331 7.58 13.98 14.92
C ARG A 331 8.90 14.72 15.11
N ASN A 332 9.70 14.30 16.10
CA ASN A 332 11.01 14.89 16.35
C ASN A 332 11.94 14.75 15.15
N LYS A 333 11.97 13.59 14.50
CA LYS A 333 12.75 13.37 13.26
C LYS A 333 12.28 14.25 12.11
N LEU A 334 10.97 14.39 11.95
CA LEU A 334 10.39 15.26 10.91
C LEU A 334 10.78 16.73 11.16
N GLY A 335 10.68 17.19 12.41
CA GLY A 335 11.08 18.54 12.82
C GLY A 335 12.57 18.81 12.62
N GLN A 336 13.45 17.85 12.97
CA GLN A 336 14.89 17.96 12.71
C GLN A 336 15.20 18.13 11.22
N ARG A 337 14.56 17.33 10.36
CA ARG A 337 14.73 17.44 8.90
C ARG A 337 14.21 18.76 8.32
N ALA A 338 13.12 19.30 8.88
CA ALA A 338 12.63 20.62 8.51
C ALA A 338 13.61 21.72 8.93
N ALA A 339 14.20 21.62 10.13
CA ALA A 339 15.23 22.55 10.60
C ALA A 339 16.49 22.52 9.72
N ASP A 340 16.98 21.33 9.37
CA ASP A 340 18.13 21.14 8.47
C ASP A 340 17.90 21.80 7.10
N LYS A 341 16.69 21.69 6.54
CA LYS A 341 16.30 22.33 5.28
C LYS A 341 16.24 23.86 5.38
N SER A 342 15.90 24.40 6.56
CA SER A 342 15.76 25.84 6.78
C SER A 342 17.07 26.59 7.04
N GLY A 343 18.22 25.88 7.08
CA GLY A 343 19.53 26.49 7.25
C GLY A 343 19.76 27.15 8.62
N ASN A 344 18.91 26.87 9.60
CA ASN A 344 19.01 27.46 10.92
C ASN A 344 19.99 26.64 11.79
N GLU A 345 21.29 26.67 11.46
CA GLU A 345 22.38 26.26 12.36
C GLU A 345 22.59 27.27 13.52
N GLY A 346 21.53 27.93 13.98
CA GLY A 346 21.55 28.86 15.11
C GLY A 346 21.00 28.20 16.36
N LEU A 347 21.88 27.95 17.33
CA LEU A 347 21.65 27.38 18.68
C LEU A 347 21.88 25.86 18.85
N ALA A 348 22.90 25.31 18.18
CA ALA A 348 23.74 24.35 18.87
C ALA A 348 24.71 25.16 19.75
N THR A 349 24.51 25.10 21.06
CA THR A 349 25.30 25.74 22.12
C THR A 349 26.80 25.81 21.79
N ALA A 350 27.35 27.02 21.87
CA ALA A 350 28.78 27.28 21.80
C ALA A 350 29.56 26.36 22.75
N GLN A 351 30.29 25.40 22.18
CA GLN A 351 31.44 24.79 22.83
C GLN A 351 32.68 25.31 22.10
N THR A 352 33.51 25.98 22.88
CA THR A 352 34.80 26.57 22.54
C THR A 352 35.68 25.62 21.73
N PRO A 353 36.38 26.09 20.68
CA PRO A 353 37.26 25.26 19.88
C PRO A 353 38.59 25.04 20.61
N GLY A 354 38.69 23.94 21.32
CA GLY A 354 39.91 23.44 21.94
C GLY A 354 39.57 22.31 22.90
N GLU A 355 40.21 21.14 22.74
CA GLU A 355 40.10 19.96 23.63
C GLU A 355 39.03 18.88 23.32
N ALA A 356 38.73 18.59 22.04
CA ALA A 356 37.94 17.40 21.67
C ALA A 356 38.72 16.36 20.84
N ALA A 357 40.05 16.29 20.99
CA ALA A 357 40.88 15.33 20.26
C ALA A 357 40.95 13.92 20.89
N ASN A 358 40.31 13.66 22.04
CA ASN A 358 40.37 12.36 22.72
C ASN A 358 39.09 12.02 23.50
N MET A 359 37.97 11.89 22.79
CA MET A 359 36.84 11.10 23.30
C MET A 359 36.63 9.92 22.35
N PRO A 360 36.62 8.66 22.85
CA PRO A 360 36.21 7.55 22.03
C PRO A 360 34.77 7.84 21.59
N ARG A 361 34.58 8.00 20.27
CA ARG A 361 33.26 8.00 19.66
C ARG A 361 32.59 6.71 20.12
N SER A 362 31.74 6.77 21.13
CA SER A 362 30.85 5.67 21.48
C SER A 362 29.94 5.51 20.27
N CYS A 363 30.35 4.68 19.33
CA CYS A 363 29.50 4.25 18.24
C CYS A 363 28.37 3.46 18.92
N LYS A 364 27.29 4.15 19.28
CA LYS A 364 26.06 3.49 19.71
C LYS A 364 25.71 2.58 18.56
N TYR A 365 25.81 1.27 18.76
CA TYR A 365 25.42 0.28 17.78
C TYR A 365 23.97 0.60 17.35
N THR A 366 23.79 1.01 16.10
CA THR A 366 22.45 1.18 15.54
C THR A 366 21.91 -0.22 15.28
N VAL A 367 21.05 -0.72 16.16
CA VAL A 367 20.43 -2.04 15.99
C VAL A 367 19.46 -1.95 14.79
N PRO A 368 19.68 -2.74 13.72
CA PRO A 368 18.79 -2.76 12.57
C PRO A 368 17.37 -3.19 12.96
N ARG A 369 16.36 -2.59 12.32
CA ARG A 369 14.96 -2.98 12.52
C ARG A 369 14.64 -4.22 11.69
N ILE A 370 14.89 -5.39 12.27
CA ILE A 370 14.59 -6.70 11.67
C ILE A 370 13.11 -7.05 11.89
N PRO A 371 12.38 -7.53 10.87
CA PRO A 371 10.99 -7.90 11.02
C PRO A 371 10.80 -9.20 11.81
N LEU A 372 9.58 -9.40 12.29
CA LEU A 372 9.06 -10.72 12.61
C LEU A 372 8.33 -11.29 11.38
N CYS A 373 8.75 -12.45 10.89
CA CYS A 373 7.99 -13.21 9.89
C CYS A 373 6.84 -13.94 10.57
N LEU A 374 5.59 -13.64 10.21
CA LEU A 374 4.41 -14.27 10.81
C LEU A 374 4.10 -15.62 10.17
N SER A 375 4.04 -15.65 8.84
CA SER A 375 3.71 -16.84 8.05
C SER A 375 3.85 -16.54 6.56
N THR A 376 3.88 -17.60 5.76
CA THR A 376 3.52 -17.56 4.33
C THR A 376 2.08 -18.02 4.16
N ILE A 377 1.32 -17.36 3.28
CA ILE A 377 -0.09 -17.66 2.98
C ILE A 377 -0.27 -17.93 1.48
N ILE A 378 -1.30 -18.69 1.12
CA ILE A 378 -1.63 -19.01 -0.27
C ILE A 378 -2.53 -17.91 -0.84
N GLY A 379 -2.21 -17.42 -2.04
CA GLY A 379 -2.91 -16.34 -2.71
C GLY A 379 -2.21 -14.99 -2.58
N ASP A 380 -2.63 -14.05 -3.42
CA ASP A 380 -2.30 -12.63 -3.26
C ASP A 380 -3.15 -12.05 -2.12
N VAL A 381 -2.53 -11.22 -1.27
CA VAL A 381 -3.26 -10.50 -0.21
C VAL A 381 -4.11 -9.40 -0.84
N THR A 382 -5.42 -9.47 -0.65
CA THR A 382 -6.38 -8.48 -1.14
C THR A 382 -6.59 -7.37 -0.11
N ALA A 383 -6.58 -7.69 1.19
CA ALA A 383 -6.66 -6.73 2.28
C ALA A 383 -5.68 -7.08 3.42
N LEU A 384 -5.04 -6.07 3.98
CA LEU A 384 -4.18 -6.17 5.16
C LEU A 384 -4.59 -5.07 6.12
N SER A 385 -4.87 -5.41 7.37
CA SER A 385 -5.33 -4.43 8.36
C SER A 385 -4.92 -4.79 9.78
N PHE A 386 -4.89 -3.76 10.63
CA PHE A 386 -4.85 -3.92 12.07
C PHE A 386 -6.24 -3.62 12.66
N SER A 387 -6.56 -4.28 13.77
CA SER A 387 -7.67 -3.92 14.65
C SER A 387 -7.25 -4.07 16.11
N SER A 388 -7.69 -3.19 17.01
CA SER A 388 -7.50 -3.40 18.45
C SER A 388 -8.33 -4.61 18.90
N ALA A 389 -7.69 -5.58 19.57
CA ALA A 389 -8.38 -6.66 20.26
C ALA A 389 -8.66 -6.25 21.72
N ASP A 390 -7.68 -5.60 22.35
CA ASP A 390 -7.79 -4.93 23.65
C ASP A 390 -6.75 -3.78 23.72
N GLU A 391 -6.51 -3.21 24.91
CA GLU A 391 -5.58 -2.09 25.10
C GLU A 391 -4.10 -2.44 24.84
N GLN A 392 -3.70 -3.71 24.99
CA GLN A 392 -2.31 -4.19 24.87
C GLN A 392 -2.09 -5.14 23.68
N THR A 393 -3.18 -5.63 23.10
CA THR A 393 -3.19 -6.61 22.03
C THR A 393 -3.76 -6.00 20.76
N CYS A 394 -2.97 -6.04 19.69
CA CYS A 394 -3.43 -5.70 18.34
C CYS A 394 -3.56 -6.95 17.49
N ALA A 395 -4.60 -7.02 16.68
CA ALA A 395 -4.83 -8.11 15.74
C ALA A 395 -4.44 -7.66 14.33
N ILE A 396 -3.61 -8.46 13.64
CA ILE A 396 -3.29 -8.29 12.22
C ILE A 396 -4.13 -9.29 11.43
N SER A 397 -4.89 -8.81 10.45
CA SER A 397 -5.63 -9.66 9.54
C SER A 397 -5.14 -9.51 8.11
N ALA A 398 -4.86 -10.62 7.45
CA ALA A 398 -4.53 -10.68 6.03
C ALA A 398 -5.58 -11.54 5.31
N ALA A 399 -6.32 -10.92 4.39
CA ALA A 399 -7.32 -11.58 3.57
C ALA A 399 -6.76 -11.89 2.18
N THR A 400 -7.08 -13.07 1.68
CA THR A 400 -6.95 -13.48 0.28
C THR A 400 -8.34 -13.77 -0.28
N GLN A 401 -8.40 -14.18 -1.55
CA GLN A 401 -9.67 -14.62 -2.15
C GLN A 401 -10.29 -15.80 -1.39
N ASP A 402 -9.46 -16.71 -0.85
CA ASP A 402 -9.92 -17.98 -0.29
C ASP A 402 -9.95 -18.01 1.24
N SER A 403 -9.09 -17.24 1.91
CA SER A 403 -8.98 -17.27 3.37
C SER A 403 -8.61 -15.93 3.97
N THR A 404 -9.05 -15.69 5.20
CA THR A 404 -8.58 -14.60 6.05
C THR A 404 -7.87 -15.18 7.25
N ARG A 405 -6.62 -14.78 7.46
CA ARG A 405 -5.79 -15.23 8.58
C ARG A 405 -5.55 -14.06 9.54
N THR A 406 -5.65 -14.34 10.82
CA THR A 406 -5.48 -13.33 11.87
C THR A 406 -4.44 -13.77 12.90
N TRP A 407 -3.55 -12.84 13.26
CA TRP A 407 -2.56 -12.99 14.34
C TRP A 407 -2.81 -11.93 15.41
N LEU A 408 -2.70 -12.32 16.67
CA LEU A 408 -2.73 -11.42 17.81
C LEU A 408 -1.30 -11.12 18.22
N LEU A 409 -0.94 -9.85 18.30
CA LEU A 409 0.33 -9.36 18.81
C LEU A 409 0.10 -8.68 20.15
N GLN A 410 0.77 -9.19 21.18
CA GLN A 410 0.77 -8.62 22.52
C GLN A 410 2.17 -8.08 22.82
N ASP A 411 2.26 -6.78 23.13
CA ASP A 411 3.49 -6.16 23.63
C ASP A 411 3.62 -6.49 25.13
N LEU A 412 4.75 -7.11 25.51
CA LEU A 412 5.00 -7.70 26.84
C LEU A 412 5.75 -6.77 27.79
#